data_AF-A0AAV4NHI6-F1
#
_entry.id   AF-A0AAV4NHI6-F1
#
_cell.length_a   1.000
_cell.length_b   1.000
_cell.length_c   1.000
_cell.angle_alpha   90.00
_cell.angle_beta   90.00
_cell.angle_gamma   90.00
#
_symmetry.space_group_name_H-M   'P 1'
#
loop_
_entity.id
_entity.type
_entity.pdbx_description
1 polymer ?
#
loop_
_entity_poly.entity_id
_entity_poly.type
_entity_poly.pdbx_seq_one_letter_code
_entity_poly.pdbx_strand_id
1 'polypeptide(L)'
;MSSRSPEFSDRTTTEYCITEYRTTEPKNIPQKNHSGNTEGVKLLRKRSVKIPIDVKIPIGNSSQHHRYVRQADLCAFPTSLATAELQCRIYPSSVACIQRCALGYTLKNGTEMKRWCMKNRNRWYPHGFQECRPYVDCGVTLISGGKEECSTPTVKEPVSCRITCDHFENEAGGQSTHECDINGKWTPKLPYCARPGSDHGKYLNTPTKPVAKKHGRPVQITGS
;
A
#
# COMPACT_ATOMS: atom_id res chain seq x y z
N MET A 1 -27.99 -14.46 19.95
CA MET A 1 -27.19 -14.93 18.80
C MET A 1 -25.75 -14.49 19.05
N SER A 2 -24.87 -15.45 19.37
CA SER A 2 -23.52 -15.18 19.89
C SER A 2 -22.50 -15.37 18.77
N SER A 3 -21.85 -14.29 18.36
CA SER A 3 -20.88 -14.26 17.26
C SER A 3 -19.47 -14.50 17.82
N ARG A 4 -18.93 -15.71 17.62
CA ARG A 4 -17.53 -16.03 17.95
C ARG A 4 -16.59 -15.51 16.86
N SER A 5 -15.72 -14.58 17.22
CA SER A 5 -14.52 -14.22 16.45
C SER A 5 -13.45 -15.31 16.63
N PRO A 6 -12.64 -15.63 15.61
CA PRO A 6 -11.52 -16.55 15.78
C PRO A 6 -10.31 -15.82 16.37
N GLU A 7 -9.86 -16.27 17.55
CA GLU A 7 -8.56 -15.93 18.11
C GLU A 7 -7.45 -16.58 17.28
N PHE A 8 -6.52 -15.77 16.78
CA PHE A 8 -5.34 -16.25 16.07
C PHE A 8 -4.11 -16.03 16.96
N SER A 9 -3.52 -17.14 17.40
CA SER A 9 -2.34 -17.21 18.25
C SER A 9 -1.13 -16.54 17.60
N ASP A 10 -0.57 -15.55 18.30
CA ASP A 10 0.73 -14.95 18.01
C ASP A 10 1.83 -16.01 18.18
N ARG A 11 2.48 -16.37 17.07
CA ARG A 11 3.77 -17.07 17.08
C ARG A 11 4.88 -16.08 16.76
N THR A 12 5.78 -15.99 17.73
CA THR A 12 7.05 -15.29 17.75
C THR A 12 7.80 -15.35 16.40
N THR A 13 8.11 -14.16 15.87
CA THR A 13 8.95 -13.98 14.68
C THR A 13 10.41 -14.16 15.07
N THR A 14 11.01 -15.28 14.65
CA THR A 14 12.46 -15.47 14.71
C THR A 14 13.09 -14.73 13.52
N GLU A 15 13.93 -13.74 13.79
CA GLU A 15 14.77 -13.08 12.77
C GLU A 15 15.80 -14.09 12.25
N TYR A 16 15.80 -14.33 10.95
CA TYR A 16 16.87 -15.06 10.27
C TYR A 16 17.58 -14.11 9.29
N CYS A 17 18.85 -13.85 9.56
CA CYS A 17 19.77 -13.19 8.64
C CYS A 17 19.92 -14.04 7.37
N ILE A 18 19.75 -13.42 6.20
CA ILE A 18 19.93 -14.06 4.90
C ILE A 18 21.43 -14.09 4.60
N THR A 19 22.05 -15.27 4.70
CA THR A 19 23.40 -15.52 4.16
C THR A 19 23.29 -15.93 2.70
N GLU A 20 24.05 -15.27 1.82
CA GLU A 20 24.17 -15.61 0.41
C GLU A 20 24.77 -17.00 0.22
N TYR A 21 24.06 -17.89 -0.48
CA TYR A 21 24.58 -19.20 -0.85
C TYR A 21 25.33 -19.11 -2.19
N ARG A 22 26.66 -19.23 -2.14
CA ARG A 22 27.50 -19.56 -3.29
C ARG A 22 27.23 -21.01 -3.71
N THR A 23 26.81 -21.19 -4.96
CA THR A 23 26.66 -22.49 -5.62
C THR A 23 28.03 -23.08 -5.88
N THR A 24 28.46 -24.09 -5.11
CA THR A 24 29.61 -24.93 -5.42
C THR A 24 29.16 -26.16 -6.20
N GLU A 25 29.84 -26.42 -7.32
CA GLU A 25 29.60 -27.56 -8.21
C GLU A 25 29.78 -28.91 -7.50
N PRO A 26 28.99 -29.94 -7.87
CA PRO A 26 29.10 -31.26 -7.27
C PRO A 26 30.36 -32.01 -7.75
N LYS A 27 31.26 -32.32 -6.81
CA LYS A 27 32.35 -33.29 -7.01
C LYS A 27 31.80 -34.72 -7.10
N ASN A 28 32.20 -35.43 -8.14
CA ASN A 28 31.94 -36.86 -8.37
C ASN A 28 32.40 -37.71 -7.17
N ILE A 29 31.51 -38.58 -6.66
CA ILE A 29 31.80 -39.60 -5.64
C ILE A 29 31.77 -40.98 -6.34
N PRO A 30 32.75 -41.87 -6.08
CA PRO A 30 32.79 -43.18 -6.72
C PRO A 30 31.74 -44.14 -6.17
N GLN A 31 31.09 -44.89 -7.07
CA GLN A 31 30.13 -45.94 -6.76
C GLN A 31 30.84 -47.18 -6.18
N LYS A 32 30.44 -47.61 -4.97
CA LYS A 32 30.73 -48.95 -4.44
C LYS A 32 29.47 -49.81 -4.54
N ASN A 33 29.62 -50.95 -5.22
CA ASN A 33 28.60 -51.98 -5.38
C ASN A 33 28.48 -52.81 -4.10
N HIS A 34 27.35 -52.70 -3.40
CA HIS A 34 26.91 -53.69 -2.42
C HIS A 34 25.50 -54.17 -2.77
N SER A 35 25.42 -55.43 -3.21
CA SER A 35 24.19 -56.18 -3.42
C SER A 35 23.65 -56.64 -2.06
N GLY A 36 22.62 -55.95 -1.57
CA GLY A 36 21.86 -56.31 -0.37
C GLY A 36 20.37 -56.13 -0.64
N ASN A 37 19.67 -57.26 -0.73
CA ASN A 37 18.23 -57.34 -0.92
C ASN A 37 17.52 -56.71 0.30
N THR A 38 16.93 -55.53 0.12
CA THR A 38 16.17 -54.83 1.17
C THR A 38 14.75 -54.58 0.69
N GLU A 39 13.82 -55.25 1.37
CA GLU A 39 12.39 -55.06 1.22
C GLU A 39 11.98 -53.63 1.61
N GLY A 40 11.21 -52.98 0.74
CA GLY A 40 10.09 -52.13 1.16
C GLY A 40 10.37 -50.81 1.86
N VAL A 41 11.49 -50.11 1.64
CA VAL A 41 11.62 -48.71 2.12
C VAL A 41 10.79 -47.79 1.22
N LYS A 42 9.55 -47.53 1.66
CA LYS A 42 8.64 -46.56 1.03
C LYS A 42 9.28 -45.17 1.11
N LEU A 43 9.96 -44.75 0.04
CA LEU A 43 10.57 -43.43 -0.08
C LEU A 43 9.50 -42.35 0.20
N LEU A 44 9.54 -41.76 1.39
CA LEU A 44 8.76 -40.58 1.70
C LEU A 44 9.24 -39.47 0.77
N ARG A 45 8.47 -39.22 -0.30
CA ARG A 45 8.69 -38.11 -1.24
C ARG A 45 8.88 -36.85 -0.39
N LYS A 46 10.11 -36.31 -0.37
CA LYS A 46 10.42 -35.01 0.20
C LYS A 46 9.50 -33.99 -0.50
N ARG A 47 8.42 -33.58 0.17
CA ARG A 47 7.59 -32.48 -0.30
C ARG A 47 8.47 -31.23 -0.18
N SER A 48 8.89 -30.67 -1.31
CA SER A 48 9.56 -29.37 -1.31
C SER A 48 8.60 -28.35 -0.67
N VAL A 49 8.94 -27.88 0.53
CA VAL A 49 8.16 -26.85 1.21
C VAL A 49 8.41 -25.55 0.45
N LYS A 50 7.39 -25.06 -0.28
CA LYS A 50 7.46 -23.73 -0.90
C LYS A 50 7.30 -22.69 0.21
N ILE A 51 8.40 -22.03 0.55
CA ILE A 51 8.43 -20.97 1.56
C ILE A 51 7.67 -19.75 1.02
N PRO A 52 6.88 -19.05 1.85
CA PRO A 52 6.20 -17.83 1.44
C PRO A 52 7.21 -16.73 1.08
N ILE A 53 6.86 -15.90 0.09
CA ILE A 53 7.67 -14.78 -0.38
C ILE A 53 6.98 -13.48 0.01
N ASP A 54 7.74 -12.52 0.54
CA ASP A 54 7.26 -11.19 0.88
C ASP A 54 7.55 -10.20 -0.26
N VAL A 55 6.56 -9.37 -0.58
CA VAL A 55 6.59 -8.39 -1.67
C VAL A 55 6.12 -7.05 -1.13
N LYS A 56 6.88 -5.99 -1.41
CA LYS A 56 6.54 -4.61 -1.02
C LYS A 56 6.32 -3.77 -2.28
N ILE A 57 5.17 -3.11 -2.37
CA ILE A 57 4.84 -2.17 -3.46
C ILE A 57 4.76 -0.77 -2.83
N PRO A 58 5.72 0.12 -3.13
CA PRO A 58 5.77 1.46 -2.56
C PRO A 58 4.65 2.35 -3.13
N ILE A 59 4.45 3.50 -2.48
CA ILE A 59 3.52 4.54 -2.91
C ILE A 59 3.99 5.15 -4.24
N GLY A 60 3.04 5.43 -5.13
CA GLY A 60 3.29 6.19 -6.36
C GLY A 60 3.33 5.37 -7.65
N ASN A 61 3.58 6.06 -8.76
CA ASN A 61 3.56 5.48 -10.10
C ASN A 61 4.96 4.95 -10.45
N SER A 62 5.43 3.94 -9.72
CA SER A 62 6.70 3.30 -10.05
C SER A 62 6.51 2.40 -11.27
N SER A 63 6.91 2.89 -12.43
CA SER A 63 6.99 2.11 -13.68
C SER A 63 7.99 0.96 -13.59
N GLN A 64 8.79 0.90 -12.51
CA GLN A 64 9.55 -0.28 -12.11
C GLN A 64 8.65 -1.30 -11.40
N HIS A 65 7.60 -1.74 -12.09
CA HIS A 65 7.12 -3.08 -11.85
C HIS A 65 8.27 -4.00 -12.25
N HIS A 66 9.07 -4.45 -11.28
CA HIS A 66 9.75 -5.73 -11.40
C HIS A 66 8.71 -6.65 -12.03
N ARG A 67 9.00 -7.13 -13.25
CA ARG A 67 8.19 -8.14 -13.92
C ARG A 67 8.30 -9.37 -13.03
N TYR A 68 7.55 -9.39 -11.93
CA TYR A 68 7.09 -10.60 -11.30
C TYR A 68 6.42 -11.32 -12.45
N VAL A 69 7.16 -12.27 -13.02
CA VAL A 69 6.81 -13.00 -14.23
C VAL A 69 5.35 -13.32 -14.10
N ARG A 70 4.52 -12.70 -14.97
CA ARG A 70 3.07 -12.72 -14.87
C ARG A 70 2.66 -14.18 -14.76
N GLN A 71 2.42 -14.67 -13.55
CA GLN A 71 1.70 -15.92 -13.36
C GLN A 71 0.30 -15.56 -13.80
N ALA A 72 -0.03 -15.90 -15.05
CA ALA A 72 -1.03 -15.22 -15.87
C ALA A 72 -2.45 -15.20 -15.30
N ASP A 73 -2.72 -15.89 -14.19
CA ASP A 73 -4.07 -16.09 -13.67
C ASP A 73 -4.21 -15.83 -12.15
N LEU A 74 -3.24 -15.19 -11.51
CA LEU A 74 -3.21 -15.08 -10.05
C LEU A 74 -3.36 -13.64 -9.57
N CYS A 75 -4.56 -13.34 -9.03
CA CYS A 75 -4.85 -12.21 -8.15
C CYS A 75 -4.26 -10.89 -8.64
N ALA A 76 -4.88 -10.29 -9.65
CA ALA A 76 -4.39 -9.03 -10.24
C ALA A 76 -4.19 -7.95 -9.15
N PHE A 77 -2.95 -7.47 -9.03
CA PHE A 77 -2.60 -6.32 -8.19
C PHE A 77 -3.03 -5.03 -8.90
N PRO A 78 -3.33 -3.95 -8.14
CA PRO A 78 -3.55 -2.65 -8.75
C PRO A 78 -2.25 -2.20 -9.42
N THR A 79 -2.37 -1.55 -10.57
CA THR A 79 -1.21 -1.00 -11.30
C THR A 79 -0.50 0.08 -10.50
N SER A 80 -1.25 0.88 -9.74
CA SER A 80 -0.70 1.92 -8.88
C SER A 80 -1.68 2.24 -7.77
N LEU A 81 -1.16 2.56 -6.58
CA LEU A 81 -1.90 3.27 -5.55
C LEU A 81 -1.13 4.54 -5.22
N ALA A 82 -1.72 5.69 -5.52
CA ALA A 82 -1.04 6.97 -5.36
C ALA A 82 -0.87 7.36 -3.88
N THR A 83 -1.72 6.84 -3.01
CA THR A 83 -1.83 7.26 -1.60
C THR A 83 -1.71 6.11 -0.62
N ALA A 84 -1.27 4.93 -1.07
CA ALA A 84 -1.17 3.74 -0.24
C ALA A 84 0.04 2.86 -0.58
N GLU A 85 0.64 2.28 0.45
CA GLU A 85 1.66 1.24 0.35
C GLU A 85 1.00 -0.14 0.46
N LEU A 86 1.46 -1.11 -0.33
CA LEU A 86 1.04 -2.51 -0.19
C LEU A 86 2.20 -3.37 0.32
N GLN A 87 1.94 -4.14 1.36
CA GLN A 87 2.82 -5.19 1.84
C GLN A 87 2.11 -6.54 1.70
N CYS A 88 2.63 -7.40 0.83
CA CYS A 88 2.01 -8.66 0.47
C CYS A 88 2.88 -9.87 0.83
N ARG A 89 2.22 -10.94 1.24
CA ARG A 89 2.81 -12.25 1.50
C ARG A 89 2.14 -13.28 0.60
N ILE A 90 2.95 -13.94 -0.23
CA ILE A 90 2.48 -14.90 -1.23
C ILE A 90 2.62 -16.31 -0.65
N TYR A 91 1.51 -17.02 -0.54
CA TYR A 91 1.43 -18.41 -0.12
C TYR A 91 1.21 -19.34 -1.31
N PRO A 92 1.36 -20.67 -1.15
CA PRO A 92 1.10 -21.63 -2.22
C PRO A 92 -0.32 -21.51 -2.81
N SER A 93 -1.35 -21.36 -1.97
CA SER A 93 -2.77 -21.35 -2.37
C SER A 93 -3.45 -19.97 -2.29
N SER A 94 -2.78 -18.96 -1.72
CA SER A 94 -3.37 -17.65 -1.49
C SER A 94 -2.32 -16.54 -1.50
N VAL A 95 -2.79 -15.30 -1.51
CA VAL A 95 -2.01 -14.08 -1.30
C VAL A 95 -2.68 -13.28 -0.20
N ALA A 96 -1.92 -12.80 0.76
CA ALA A 96 -2.38 -11.88 1.79
C ALA A 96 -1.69 -10.54 1.58
N CYS A 97 -2.42 -9.44 1.60
CA CYS A 97 -1.86 -8.10 1.48
C CYS A 97 -2.38 -7.19 2.59
N ILE A 98 -1.52 -6.31 3.06
CA ILE A 98 -1.84 -5.22 3.97
C ILE A 98 -1.72 -3.95 3.14
N GLN A 99 -2.81 -3.20 3.02
CA GLN A 99 -2.84 -1.88 2.42
C GLN A 99 -2.75 -0.84 3.53
N ARG A 100 -1.72 0.00 3.52
CA ARG A 100 -1.53 1.11 4.46
C ARG A 100 -1.62 2.44 3.73
N CYS A 101 -2.45 3.35 4.22
CA CYS A 101 -2.51 4.71 3.68
C CYS A 101 -1.28 5.52 4.08
N ALA A 102 -0.89 6.46 3.22
CA ALA A 102 0.06 7.50 3.58
C ALA A 102 -0.49 8.35 4.74
N LEU A 103 0.41 9.00 5.50
CA LEU A 103 0.02 9.90 6.58
C LEU A 103 -0.87 11.04 6.04
N GLY A 104 -1.97 11.33 6.73
CA GLY A 104 -3.00 12.28 6.27
C GLY A 104 -4.07 11.66 5.35
N TYR A 105 -3.97 10.36 5.03
CA TYR A 105 -4.96 9.64 4.22
C TYR A 105 -5.59 8.46 4.97
N THR A 106 -6.84 8.13 4.62
CA THR A 106 -7.60 7.06 5.27
C THR A 106 -8.49 6.29 4.27
N LEU A 107 -8.74 5.02 4.57
CA LEU A 107 -9.82 4.25 3.96
C LEU A 107 -11.11 4.47 4.75
N LYS A 108 -12.24 4.01 4.22
CA LYS A 108 -13.52 4.03 4.93
C LYS A 108 -13.46 3.36 6.31
N ASN A 109 -12.56 2.39 6.48
CA ASN A 109 -12.45 1.56 7.68
C ASN A 109 -11.15 1.81 8.47
N GLY A 110 -10.46 2.93 8.24
CA GLY A 110 -9.22 3.29 8.94
C GLY A 110 -8.00 3.41 8.01
N THR A 111 -6.81 3.50 8.60
CA THR A 111 -5.54 3.74 7.88
C THR A 111 -4.90 2.48 7.33
N GLU A 112 -5.36 1.30 7.76
CA GLU A 112 -4.86 0.00 7.29
C GLU A 112 -6.03 -0.94 6.97
N MET A 113 -5.88 -1.75 5.90
CA MET A 113 -6.82 -2.83 5.63
C MET A 113 -6.12 -4.09 5.10
N LYS A 114 -6.46 -5.23 5.70
CA LYS A 114 -6.01 -6.55 5.28
C LYS A 114 -6.89 -7.08 4.15
N ARG A 115 -6.26 -7.69 3.15
CA ARG A 115 -6.90 -8.26 1.97
C ARG A 115 -6.33 -9.63 1.66
N TRP A 116 -7.17 -10.48 1.11
CA TRP A 116 -6.81 -11.86 0.80
C TRP A 116 -7.28 -12.21 -0.60
N CYS A 117 -6.48 -12.94 -1.34
CA CYS A 117 -6.90 -13.52 -2.60
C CYS A 117 -6.56 -15.00 -2.63
N MET A 118 -7.59 -15.83 -2.79
CA MET A 118 -7.42 -17.26 -2.98
C MET A 118 -7.14 -17.51 -4.46
N LYS A 119 -6.04 -18.19 -4.79
CA LYS A 119 -5.58 -18.39 -6.17
C LYS A 119 -6.60 -19.12 -7.05
N ASN A 120 -7.35 -20.05 -6.47
CA ASN A 120 -8.43 -20.78 -7.15
C ASN A 120 -9.69 -19.94 -7.41
N ARG A 121 -9.87 -18.82 -6.71
CA ARG A 121 -11.02 -17.91 -6.89
C ARG A 121 -10.67 -16.65 -7.68
N ASN A 122 -9.37 -16.36 -7.82
CA ASN A 122 -8.83 -15.20 -8.51
C ASN A 122 -9.56 -13.89 -8.16
N ARG A 123 -9.89 -13.70 -6.87
CA ARG A 123 -10.65 -12.55 -6.39
C ARG A 123 -10.15 -12.09 -5.03
N TRP A 124 -9.99 -10.78 -4.87
CA TRP A 124 -9.67 -10.13 -3.61
C TRP A 124 -10.88 -10.04 -2.68
N TYR A 125 -10.66 -10.36 -1.41
CA TYR A 125 -11.61 -10.32 -0.31
C TYR A 125 -11.09 -9.39 0.81
N PRO A 126 -11.99 -8.66 1.50
CA PRO A 126 -13.44 -8.60 1.26
C PRO A 126 -13.82 -7.86 -0.02
N HIS A 127 -12.98 -6.93 -0.49
CA HIS A 127 -13.14 -6.18 -1.73
C HIS A 127 -11.78 -5.99 -2.42
N GLY A 128 -11.77 -5.42 -3.63
CA GLY A 128 -10.56 -4.96 -4.31
C GLY A 128 -9.95 -3.71 -3.67
N PHE A 129 -8.69 -3.41 -4.02
CA PHE A 129 -7.94 -2.24 -3.56
C PHE A 129 -8.68 -0.94 -3.90
N GLN A 130 -8.53 0.07 -3.04
CA GLN A 130 -9.18 1.37 -3.18
C GLN A 130 -8.15 2.45 -2.88
N GLU A 131 -8.25 3.61 -3.52
CA GLU A 131 -7.43 4.76 -3.14
C GLU A 131 -7.81 5.26 -1.74
N CYS A 132 -6.80 5.70 -0.99
CA CYS A 132 -7.02 6.36 0.28
C CYS A 132 -7.48 7.80 0.02
N ARG A 133 -8.34 8.32 0.90
CA ARG A 133 -8.86 9.69 0.80
C ARG A 133 -8.16 10.56 1.83
N PRO A 134 -7.83 11.82 1.49
CA PRO A 134 -7.27 12.73 2.47
C PRO A 134 -8.29 12.96 3.59
N TYR A 135 -7.83 12.90 4.84
CA TYR A 135 -8.60 13.36 6.01
C TYR A 135 -7.94 14.57 6.69
N VAL A 136 -6.72 14.92 6.26
CA VAL A 136 -5.99 16.13 6.65
C VAL A 136 -5.61 16.88 5.39
N ASP A 137 -5.78 18.20 5.39
CA ASP A 137 -5.24 19.08 4.34
C ASP A 137 -3.89 19.62 4.77
N CYS A 138 -2.83 18.97 4.27
CA CYS A 138 -1.44 19.41 4.40
C CYS A 138 -0.98 20.20 3.16
N GLY A 139 -1.91 20.83 2.44
CA GLY A 139 -1.57 21.79 1.41
C GLY A 139 -0.98 23.07 2.01
N VAL A 140 -0.15 23.74 1.21
CA VAL A 140 0.33 25.09 1.47
C VAL A 140 -0.08 25.95 0.28
N THR A 141 -0.39 27.21 0.57
CA THR A 141 -0.63 28.24 -0.45
C THR A 141 0.25 29.43 -0.13
N LEU A 142 1.07 29.87 -1.11
CA LEU A 142 1.79 31.14 -1.04
C LEU A 142 0.83 32.32 -1.17
N ILE A 143 0.86 33.22 -0.19
CA ILE A 143 0.05 34.46 -0.17
C ILE A 143 0.83 35.68 -0.67
N SER A 144 2.16 35.59 -0.74
CA SER A 144 3.03 36.61 -1.34
C SER A 144 4.13 35.94 -2.18
N GLY A 145 5.08 36.74 -2.69
CA GLY A 145 6.18 36.24 -3.51
C GLY A 145 7.01 35.17 -2.80
N GLY A 146 7.36 34.12 -3.53
CA GLY A 146 8.13 33.00 -2.98
C GLY A 146 8.06 31.74 -3.84
N LYS A 147 8.58 30.65 -3.27
CA LYS A 147 8.58 29.31 -3.85
C LYS A 147 8.29 28.27 -2.79
N GLU A 148 7.60 27.21 -3.18
CA GLU A 148 7.32 26.06 -2.31
C GLU A 148 7.69 24.76 -3.02
N GLU A 149 8.30 23.85 -2.28
CA GLU A 149 8.62 22.49 -2.72
C GLU A 149 8.16 21.51 -1.64
N CYS A 150 7.10 20.76 -1.91
CA CYS A 150 6.52 19.82 -0.96
C CYS A 150 6.81 18.35 -1.33
N SER A 151 7.09 17.54 -0.32
CA SER A 151 7.23 16.09 -0.45
C SER A 151 5.86 15.42 -0.53
N THR A 152 5.81 14.27 -1.21
CA THR A 152 4.65 13.38 -1.17
C THR A 152 4.68 12.59 0.14
N PRO A 153 3.56 12.50 0.89
CA PRO A 153 3.56 11.78 2.16
C PRO A 153 3.72 10.28 1.94
N THR A 154 4.36 9.62 2.89
CA THR A 154 4.49 8.16 2.93
C THR A 154 3.78 7.59 4.16
N VAL A 155 3.86 6.27 4.36
CA VAL A 155 3.36 5.63 5.59
C VAL A 155 4.19 6.04 6.81
N LYS A 156 5.44 6.46 6.60
CA LYS A 156 6.40 6.77 7.67
C LYS A 156 6.69 8.26 7.81
N GLU A 157 6.65 8.99 6.71
CA GLU A 157 7.09 10.38 6.64
C GLU A 157 5.90 11.27 6.28
N PRO A 158 5.65 12.34 7.07
CA PRO A 158 4.58 13.28 6.79
C PRO A 158 4.92 14.15 5.56
N VAL A 159 3.96 15.00 5.17
CA VAL A 159 4.24 16.06 4.19
C VAL A 159 5.26 17.02 4.79
N SER A 160 6.33 17.29 4.05
CA SER A 160 7.35 18.27 4.38
C SER A 160 7.48 19.25 3.23
N CYS A 161 7.36 20.54 3.52
CA CYS A 161 7.44 21.61 2.54
C CYS A 161 8.63 22.53 2.83
N ARG A 162 9.48 22.71 1.83
CA ARG A 162 10.53 23.72 1.83
C ARG A 162 9.96 24.99 1.21
N ILE A 163 9.80 26.02 2.03
CA ILE A 163 9.19 27.30 1.63
C ILE A 163 10.27 28.36 1.63
N THR A 164 10.33 29.13 0.55
CA THR A 164 11.22 30.27 0.38
C THR A 164 10.35 31.51 0.17
N CYS A 165 10.45 32.49 1.07
CA CYS A 165 9.77 33.78 0.92
C CYS A 165 10.70 34.80 0.27
N ASP A 166 10.18 35.57 -0.69
CA ASP A 166 10.86 36.76 -1.20
C ASP A 166 10.84 37.87 -0.14
N HIS A 167 11.78 38.81 -0.19
CA HIS A 167 11.75 39.98 0.71
C HIS A 167 10.47 40.80 0.52
N PHE A 168 9.78 41.09 1.61
CA PHE A 168 8.59 41.93 1.61
C PHE A 168 8.67 42.98 2.72
N GLU A 169 8.61 44.26 2.34
CA GLU A 169 8.73 45.42 3.24
C GLU A 169 9.98 45.35 4.14
N ASN A 170 9.80 45.05 5.43
CA ASN A 170 10.84 44.97 6.46
C ASN A 170 11.12 43.53 6.91
N GLU A 171 10.46 42.54 6.33
CA GLU A 171 10.70 41.13 6.67
C GLU A 171 11.80 40.56 5.78
N ALA A 172 12.81 39.96 6.43
CA ALA A 172 13.86 39.28 5.71
C ALA A 172 13.27 38.07 4.99
N GLY A 173 13.56 37.92 3.69
CA GLY A 173 13.34 36.68 2.97
C GLY A 173 14.06 35.53 3.68
N GLY A 174 13.51 34.34 3.58
CA GLY A 174 14.02 33.19 4.30
C GLY A 174 13.54 31.89 3.70
N GLN A 175 14.37 30.86 3.86
CA GLN A 175 14.03 29.49 3.49
C GLN A 175 13.96 28.63 4.74
N SER A 176 12.85 27.92 4.91
CA SER A 176 12.66 26.98 6.02
C SER A 176 11.86 25.76 5.58
N THR A 177 12.11 24.65 6.27
CA THR A 177 11.37 23.40 6.08
C THR A 177 10.30 23.28 7.16
N HIS A 178 9.10 22.90 6.74
CA HIS A 178 7.92 22.76 7.60
C HIS A 178 7.30 21.39 7.41
N GLU A 179 6.92 20.73 8.49
CA GLU A 179 6.27 19.42 8.46
C GLU A 179 4.82 19.53 8.93
N CYS A 180 3.92 18.88 8.21
CA CYS A 180 2.51 18.81 8.56
C CYS A 180 2.20 17.53 9.34
N ASP A 181 1.76 17.66 10.58
CA ASP A 181 1.41 16.52 11.41
C ASP A 181 0.05 15.87 11.01
N ILE A 182 -0.27 14.76 11.66
CA ILE A 182 -1.54 14.04 11.46
C ILE A 182 -2.79 14.83 11.89
N ASN A 183 -2.63 15.98 12.52
CA ASN A 183 -3.70 16.88 12.93
C ASN A 183 -3.81 18.10 12.00
N GLY A 184 -3.00 18.18 10.94
CA GLY A 184 -2.94 19.32 10.03
C GLY A 184 -2.19 20.53 10.58
N LYS A 185 -1.34 20.34 11.59
CA LYS A 185 -0.52 21.40 12.19
C LYS A 185 0.88 21.39 11.59
N TRP A 186 1.33 22.58 11.22
CA TRP A 186 2.66 22.79 10.66
C TRP A 186 3.69 23.09 11.74
N THR A 187 4.81 22.38 11.69
CA THR A 187 5.96 22.57 12.61
C THR A 187 7.27 22.72 11.82
N PRO A 188 8.03 23.81 11.99
CA PRO A 188 7.61 25.04 12.69
C PRO A 188 6.40 25.70 11.98
N LYS A 189 5.80 26.70 12.64
CA LYS A 189 4.70 27.47 12.04
C LYS A 189 5.12 28.01 10.67
N LEU A 190 4.21 27.97 9.70
CA LEU A 190 4.46 28.50 8.34
C LEU A 190 4.91 29.97 8.39
N PRO A 191 5.77 30.40 7.45
CA PRO A 191 6.26 31.77 7.39
C PRO A 191 5.16 32.71 6.91
N TYR A 192 5.39 34.02 7.04
CA TYR A 192 4.42 35.05 6.67
C TYR A 192 3.94 34.98 5.21
N CYS A 193 4.76 34.44 4.30
CA CYS A 193 4.41 34.34 2.89
C CYS A 193 3.53 33.13 2.54
N ALA A 194 3.17 32.29 3.52
CA ALA A 194 2.43 31.05 3.29
C ALA A 194 1.31 30.84 4.31
N ARG A 195 0.22 30.20 3.88
CA ARG A 195 -0.86 29.76 4.76
C ARG A 195 -1.21 28.29 4.54
N PRO A 196 -1.76 27.60 5.56
CA PRO A 196 -2.25 26.24 5.39
C PRO A 196 -3.43 26.20 4.43
N GLY A 197 -3.55 25.08 3.73
CA GLY A 197 -4.65 24.76 2.84
C GLY A 197 -4.21 24.74 1.38
N SER A 198 -4.76 23.78 0.64
CA SER A 198 -4.66 23.76 -0.81
C SER A 198 -5.69 24.75 -1.36
N ASP A 199 -5.29 25.80 -2.09
CA ASP A 199 -6.24 26.71 -2.77
C ASP A 199 -7.12 26.02 -3.83
N HIS A 200 -6.89 24.74 -4.05
CA HIS A 200 -7.82 23.80 -4.70
C HIS A 200 -9.10 23.49 -3.89
N GLY A 201 -9.27 24.10 -2.71
CA GLY A 201 -10.39 23.95 -1.77
C GLY A 201 -11.80 24.25 -2.28
N LYS A 202 -12.01 24.54 -3.57
CA LYS A 202 -13.37 24.57 -4.14
C LYS A 202 -13.93 23.19 -4.51
N TYR A 203 -13.12 22.12 -4.52
CA TYR A 203 -13.57 20.82 -5.07
C TYR A 203 -13.48 19.59 -4.17
N LEU A 204 -12.84 19.65 -2.99
CA LEU A 204 -12.56 18.41 -2.22
C LEU A 204 -13.43 18.15 -0.99
N ASN A 205 -14.28 19.09 -0.55
CA ASN A 205 -15.19 18.87 0.59
C ASN A 205 -16.60 19.43 0.37
N THR A 206 -17.18 19.27 -0.82
CA THR A 206 -18.64 19.09 -0.82
C THR A 206 -18.89 17.64 -0.42
N PRO A 207 -19.52 17.36 0.73
CA PRO A 207 -20.14 16.06 0.91
C PRO A 207 -21.08 15.91 -0.28
N THR A 208 -20.71 15.06 -1.25
CA THR A 208 -21.62 14.65 -2.32
C THR A 208 -22.85 14.12 -1.59
N LYS A 209 -23.88 14.96 -1.50
CA LYS A 209 -25.21 14.52 -1.11
C LYS A 209 -25.46 13.27 -1.95
N PRO A 210 -25.90 12.15 -1.34
CA PRO A 210 -26.25 10.99 -2.12
C PRO A 210 -27.21 11.47 -3.21
N VAL A 211 -26.77 11.39 -4.46
CA VAL A 211 -27.62 11.68 -5.60
C VAL A 211 -28.77 10.71 -5.46
N ALA A 212 -29.91 11.21 -4.99
CA ALA A 212 -31.12 10.44 -4.90
C ALA A 212 -31.35 9.88 -6.31
N LYS A 213 -31.19 8.56 -6.46
CA LYS A 213 -31.60 7.86 -7.67
C LYS A 213 -33.08 8.20 -7.87
N LYS A 214 -33.38 9.13 -8.77
CA LYS A 214 -34.72 9.28 -9.31
C LYS A 214 -35.04 7.94 -9.96
N HIS A 215 -35.88 7.13 -9.30
CA HIS A 215 -36.53 6.01 -9.93
C HIS A 215 -37.26 6.55 -11.16
N GLY A 216 -36.74 6.23 -12.34
CA GLY A 216 -37.43 6.48 -13.59
C GLY A 216 -38.79 5.81 -13.52
N ARG A 217 -39.86 6.58 -13.78
CA ARG A 217 -41.20 6.01 -13.92
C ARG A 217 -41.19 5.02 -15.08
N PRO A 218 -41.84 3.86 -14.95
CA PRO A 218 -42.08 3.00 -16.08
C PRO A 218 -42.96 3.74 -17.10
N VAL A 219 -42.49 3.78 -18.35
CA VAL A 219 -43.28 4.23 -19.50
C VAL A 219 -44.34 3.16 -19.75
N GLN A 220 -45.62 3.52 -19.60
CA GLN A 220 -46.71 2.67 -20.07
C GLN A 220 -46.93 2.95 -21.55
N ILE A 221 -46.76 1.90 -22.37
CA ILE A 221 -47.10 1.92 -23.79
C ILE A 221 -48.56 1.46 -23.88
N THR A 222 -49.47 2.39 -24.15
CA THR A 222 -50.85 2.05 -24.54
C THR A 222 -50.88 1.85 -26.05
N GLY A 223 -51.11 0.61 -26.50
CA GLY A 223 -51.36 0.27 -27.89
C GLY A 223 -52.80 0.62 -28.28
N SER A 224 -52.97 1.13 -29.51
CA SER A 224 -54.24 1.30 -30.21
C SER A 224 -54.49 0.12 -31.13
#